data_AF-A0A1Y6JRP8-F1
#
_entry.id   AF-A0A1Y6JRP8-F1
#
_cell.length_a   1.000
_cell.length_b   1.000
_cell.length_c   1.000
_cell.angle_alpha   90.00
_cell.angle_beta   90.00
_cell.angle_gamma   90.00
#
_symmetry.space_group_name_H-M   'P 1'
#
loop_
_entity.id
_entity.type
_entity.pdbx_description
1 polymer ?
#
loop_
_entity_poly.entity_id
_entity_poly.type
_entity_poly.pdbx_seq_one_letter_code
_entity_poly.pdbx_strand_id
1 'polypeptide(L)'
;MAAKGANSFGRLMRHLDQGDFAKSEKPLAFVEDLFCKEWLSTNGGHRLQKLWTRKDMLSSTELFALGRAIEILTPDHSLWLKRVANDIIRQPKNAHGYLAEIIVCASLSAPGGIVLPASKGNKGFDLTLTMPSQFKYQISIKNHDISEHEGVFREKCAVLKAAFQKKMNELRIHGALRIASDQFIEPASLDTLVAWVSKKMEAPGSYECQGGAVRVFFSELHSTEKRPLAGSFFSSDLMVISGFHRNELANQKSRILKAAENLKKHVSPSSNSCRFVWMRVHSSADVGLISGVVKELLAQEVSGDIGFDGFIIAQPSIVRENGSSRVNTVFSIIEGPHVGLQTSRKLGEKISIEVLVGSFSSEPSRVLLQVDGRNIELSAHQYIYQDSDFYVLSKMENGAATGDISSPASGVRNHSVIDIDGQELGLTGRLTPRAEELLVF
;
A
#
# COMPACT_ATOMS: atom_id res chain seq x y z
N MET A 1 29.88 4.18 2.03
CA MET A 1 29.60 5.10 3.17
C MET A 1 28.25 4.71 3.77
N ALA A 2 28.21 4.37 5.07
CA ALA A 2 26.94 4.24 5.78
C ALA A 2 26.35 5.65 5.99
N ALA A 3 25.03 5.80 5.84
CA ALA A 3 24.38 7.08 6.09
C ALA A 3 24.55 7.45 7.58
N LYS A 4 25.05 8.66 7.86
CA LYS A 4 25.22 9.15 9.23
C LYS A 4 23.85 9.11 9.95
N GLY A 5 23.76 8.33 11.03
CA GLY A 5 22.52 8.12 11.79
C GLY A 5 21.72 6.86 11.42
N ALA A 6 22.23 6.00 10.53
CA ALA A 6 21.69 4.67 10.30
C ALA A 6 22.03 3.72 11.46
N ASN A 7 21.13 2.80 11.73
CA ASN A 7 21.29 1.74 12.73
C ASN A 7 22.15 0.57 12.19
N SER A 8 22.40 -0.47 12.99
CA SER A 8 23.20 -1.65 12.63
C SER A 8 22.67 -2.41 11.41
N PHE A 9 21.36 -2.30 11.13
CA PHE A 9 20.70 -2.84 9.94
C PHE A 9 20.80 -1.94 8.69
N GLY A 10 21.50 -0.81 8.80
CA GLY A 10 21.70 0.17 7.73
C GLY A 10 20.47 1.02 7.42
N ARG A 11 19.55 1.19 8.39
CA ARG A 11 18.28 1.90 8.23
C ARG A 11 18.23 3.18 9.06
N LEU A 12 17.61 4.23 8.50
CA LEU A 12 17.20 5.40 9.28
C LEU A 12 15.82 5.13 9.90
N MET A 13 15.72 5.29 11.21
CA MET A 13 14.47 5.05 11.97
C MET A 13 13.91 6.33 12.61
N ARG A 14 14.57 7.48 12.42
CA ARG A 14 14.22 8.75 13.08
C ARG A 14 12.83 9.27 12.72
N HIS A 15 12.28 8.84 11.59
CA HIS A 15 10.93 9.22 11.14
C HIS A 15 9.82 8.46 11.86
N LEU A 16 10.15 7.42 12.63
CA LEU A 16 9.20 6.65 13.41
C LEU A 16 9.09 7.32 14.78
N ASP A 17 8.18 8.29 14.91
CA ASP A 17 7.97 9.07 16.12
C ASP A 17 7.17 8.28 17.18
N GLN A 18 7.80 7.24 17.75
CA GLN A 18 7.21 6.39 18.80
C GLN A 18 8.17 6.16 19.99
N GLY A 19 8.87 7.21 20.42
CA GLY A 19 9.71 7.18 21.64
C GLY A 19 10.95 6.28 21.53
N ASP A 20 11.43 5.78 22.67
CA ASP A 20 12.70 5.03 22.77
C ASP A 20 12.67 3.67 22.07
N PHE A 21 11.48 3.09 21.88
CA PHE A 21 11.32 1.83 21.18
C PHE A 21 11.59 1.97 19.67
N ALA A 22 11.16 3.07 19.05
CA ALA A 22 11.49 3.38 17.65
C ALA A 22 12.97 3.77 17.44
N LYS A 23 13.61 4.30 18.50
CA LYS A 23 15.06 4.53 18.52
C LYS A 23 15.86 3.24 18.74
N SER A 24 15.20 2.17 19.19
CA SER A 24 15.83 0.88 19.44
C SER A 24 15.81 0.01 18.18
N GLU A 25 16.87 -0.79 17.99
CA GLU A 25 16.96 -1.75 16.89
C GLU A 25 16.11 -3.02 17.12
N LYS A 26 15.45 -3.10 18.29
CA LYS A 26 14.69 -4.27 18.75
C LYS A 26 13.62 -4.76 17.76
N PRO A 27 12.80 -3.90 17.12
CA PRO A 27 11.77 -4.37 16.19
C PRO A 27 12.36 -5.16 15.02
N LEU A 28 13.50 -4.69 14.48
CA LEU A 28 14.18 -5.36 13.38
C LEU A 28 14.85 -6.65 13.85
N ALA A 29 15.36 -6.69 15.08
CA ALA A 29 15.88 -7.91 15.69
C ALA A 29 14.78 -8.98 15.83
N PHE A 30 13.57 -8.64 16.28
CA PHE A 30 12.46 -9.60 16.33
C PHE A 30 12.11 -10.19 14.96
N VAL A 31 12.18 -9.39 13.89
CA VAL A 31 12.00 -9.88 12.52
C VAL A 31 13.16 -10.80 12.12
N GLU A 32 14.41 -10.40 12.38
CA GLU A 32 15.59 -11.22 12.07
C GLU A 32 15.58 -12.56 12.83
N ASP A 33 15.22 -12.55 14.11
CA ASP A 33 15.17 -13.74 14.97
C ASP A 33 14.08 -14.72 14.53
N LEU A 34 12.92 -14.21 14.08
CA LEU A 34 11.82 -15.07 13.66
C LEU A 34 12.05 -15.72 12.28
N PHE A 35 12.68 -15.01 11.35
CA PHE A 35 12.84 -15.44 9.95
C PHE A 35 14.26 -15.87 9.56
N CYS A 36 15.24 -15.63 10.44
CA CYS A 36 16.67 -15.79 10.22
C CYS A 36 17.26 -14.83 9.16
N LYS A 37 18.45 -14.30 9.47
CA LYS A 37 19.18 -13.36 8.61
C LYS A 37 19.50 -13.93 7.23
N GLU A 38 19.89 -15.20 7.16
CA GLU A 38 20.29 -15.88 5.93
C GLU A 38 19.14 -15.91 4.93
N TRP A 39 17.94 -16.26 5.40
CA TRP A 39 16.76 -16.30 4.55
C TRP A 39 16.29 -14.89 4.15
N LEU A 40 16.28 -13.95 5.09
CA LEU A 40 15.92 -12.55 4.81
C LEU A 40 16.83 -11.88 3.78
N SER A 41 18.11 -12.27 3.76
CA SER A 41 19.14 -11.72 2.86
C SER A 41 19.20 -12.43 1.50
N THR A 42 18.39 -13.47 1.29
CA THR A 42 18.33 -14.18 0.00
C THR A 42 17.54 -13.36 -1.02
N ASN A 43 18.05 -13.24 -2.26
CA ASN A 43 17.37 -12.52 -3.35
C ASN A 43 16.31 -13.39 -4.05
N GLY A 44 15.29 -13.83 -3.30
CA GLY A 44 14.29 -14.83 -3.74
C GLY A 44 12.96 -14.27 -4.21
N GLY A 45 12.83 -12.94 -4.37
CA GLY A 45 11.59 -12.30 -4.82
C GLY A 45 10.43 -12.31 -3.79
N HIS A 46 10.63 -12.89 -2.60
CA HIS A 46 9.65 -12.87 -1.52
C HIS A 46 9.42 -11.44 -1.01
N ARG A 47 8.17 -11.07 -0.68
CA ARG A 47 7.81 -9.71 -0.23
C ARG A 47 8.63 -9.23 0.97
N LEU A 48 8.78 -10.10 1.98
CA LEU A 48 9.58 -9.80 3.16
C LEU A 48 11.08 -9.65 2.84
N GLN A 49 11.63 -10.43 1.90
CA GLN A 49 13.02 -10.26 1.44
C GLN A 49 13.20 -8.95 0.66
N LYS A 50 12.21 -8.56 -0.16
CA LYS A 50 12.19 -7.26 -0.84
C LYS A 50 12.20 -6.12 0.18
N LEU A 51 11.36 -6.19 1.22
CA LEU A 51 11.37 -5.21 2.32
C LEU A 51 12.70 -5.20 3.09
N TRP A 52 13.26 -6.37 3.37
CA TRP A 52 14.52 -6.49 4.10
C TRP A 52 15.70 -5.87 3.33
N THR A 53 15.71 -6.07 2.01
CA THR A 53 16.72 -5.54 1.09
C THR A 53 16.58 -4.04 0.89
N ARG A 54 15.34 -3.54 0.74
CA ARG A 54 15.02 -2.12 0.70
C ARG A 54 15.42 -1.46 2.02
N LYS A 55 16.07 -0.29 1.95
CA LYS A 55 16.50 0.49 3.13
C LYS A 55 15.83 1.87 3.20
N ASP A 56 14.81 2.10 2.36
CA ASP A 56 14.01 3.31 2.36
C ASP A 56 13.11 3.41 3.60
N MET A 57 12.58 4.62 3.84
CA MET A 57 11.72 4.91 4.98
C MET A 57 10.52 3.97 5.06
N LEU A 58 9.86 3.70 3.92
CA LEU A 58 8.67 2.86 3.85
C LEU A 58 8.96 1.44 4.30
N SER A 59 10.02 0.83 3.74
CA SER A 59 10.43 -0.52 4.14
C SER A 59 10.79 -0.63 5.63
N SER A 60 11.36 0.43 6.20
CA SER A 60 11.72 0.50 7.61
C SER A 60 10.48 0.62 8.50
N THR A 61 9.46 1.36 8.05
CA THR A 61 8.15 1.48 8.70
C THR A 61 7.39 0.16 8.75
N GLU A 62 7.36 -0.60 7.65
CA GLU A 62 6.67 -1.90 7.59
C GLU A 62 7.35 -2.96 8.47
N LEU A 63 8.69 -3.04 8.40
CA LEU A 63 9.44 -3.97 9.23
C LEU A 63 9.37 -3.61 10.71
N PHE A 64 9.31 -2.32 11.04
CA PHE A 64 9.08 -1.87 12.41
C PHE A 64 7.75 -2.38 12.95
N ALA A 65 6.66 -2.22 12.19
CA ALA A 65 5.34 -2.67 12.62
C ALA A 65 5.24 -4.19 12.74
N LEU A 66 5.82 -4.93 11.78
CA LEU A 66 5.91 -6.39 11.89
C LEU A 66 6.73 -6.79 13.13
N GLY A 67 7.83 -6.11 13.40
CA GLY A 67 8.63 -6.30 14.60
C GLY A 67 7.85 -6.05 15.89
N ARG A 68 7.04 -4.98 15.96
CA ARG A 68 6.14 -4.72 17.10
C ARG A 68 5.12 -5.85 17.27
N ALA A 69 4.52 -6.32 16.17
CA ALA A 69 3.56 -7.40 16.23
C ALA A 69 4.19 -8.68 16.79
N ILE A 70 5.40 -9.02 16.33
CA ILE A 70 6.15 -10.18 16.81
C ILE A 70 6.48 -10.01 18.30
N GLU A 71 6.92 -8.82 18.73
CA GLU A 71 7.19 -8.54 20.14
C GLU A 71 5.94 -8.76 21.01
N ILE A 72 4.80 -8.16 20.64
CA ILE A 72 3.53 -8.26 21.38
C ILE A 72 3.09 -9.73 21.51
N LEU A 73 3.25 -10.52 20.45
CA LEU A 73 2.77 -11.90 20.41
C LEU A 73 3.77 -12.92 20.98
N THR A 74 5.04 -12.56 21.16
CA THR A 74 6.08 -13.50 21.61
C THR A 74 5.81 -14.12 22.99
N PRO A 75 5.40 -13.38 24.02
CA PRO A 75 5.17 -13.92 25.36
C PRO A 75 4.16 -15.08 25.37
N ASP A 76 3.04 -14.92 24.66
CA ASP A 76 1.90 -15.85 24.75
C ASP A 76 1.76 -16.78 23.54
N HIS A 77 2.38 -16.45 22.40
CA HIS A 77 2.13 -17.10 21.10
C HIS A 77 3.39 -17.47 20.30
N SER A 78 4.55 -17.59 20.95
CA SER A 78 5.83 -17.94 20.29
C SER A 78 5.79 -19.20 19.41
N LEU A 79 5.12 -20.28 19.84
CA LEU A 79 4.98 -21.51 19.04
C LEU A 79 4.13 -21.29 17.79
N TRP A 80 3.06 -20.49 17.91
CA TRP A 80 2.23 -20.13 16.78
C TRP A 80 3.01 -19.26 15.78
N LEU A 81 3.73 -18.24 16.27
CA LEU A 81 4.58 -17.37 15.44
C LEU A 81 5.60 -18.18 14.64
N LYS A 82 6.33 -19.10 15.28
CA LYS A 82 7.31 -19.97 14.57
C LYS A 82 6.66 -20.81 13.48
N ARG A 83 5.44 -21.31 13.71
CA ARG A 83 4.70 -22.07 12.69
C ARG A 83 4.31 -21.19 11.51
N VAL A 84 3.70 -20.03 11.79
CA VAL A 84 3.26 -19.08 10.75
C VAL A 84 4.46 -18.54 9.96
N ALA A 85 5.59 -18.27 10.61
CA ALA A 85 6.83 -17.89 9.93
C ALA A 85 7.34 -18.97 8.96
N ASN A 86 7.27 -20.25 9.36
CA ASN A 86 7.60 -21.35 8.46
C ASN A 86 6.64 -21.45 7.27
N ASP A 87 5.35 -21.18 7.47
CA ASP A 87 4.36 -21.16 6.38
C ASP A 87 4.60 -19.98 5.43
N ILE A 88 4.98 -18.80 5.94
CA ILE A 88 5.43 -17.65 5.14
C ILE A 88 6.64 -18.01 4.27
N ILE A 89 7.66 -18.63 4.87
CA ILE A 89 8.89 -19.05 4.17
C ILE A 89 8.59 -20.05 3.04
N ARG A 90 7.69 -21.01 3.29
CA ARG A 90 7.38 -22.11 2.37
C ARG A 90 6.33 -21.75 1.31
N GLN A 91 5.47 -20.77 1.56
CA GLN A 91 4.34 -20.42 0.70
C GLN A 91 4.42 -18.95 0.22
N PRO A 92 5.41 -18.60 -0.62
CA PRO A 92 5.69 -17.21 -1.00
C PRO A 92 4.49 -16.48 -1.64
N LYS A 93 3.60 -17.22 -2.34
CA LYS A 93 2.39 -16.66 -2.96
C LYS A 93 1.30 -16.31 -1.94
N ASN A 94 1.23 -17.03 -0.82
CA ASN A 94 0.20 -16.88 0.22
C ASN A 94 0.73 -16.14 1.47
N ALA A 95 2.03 -15.85 1.53
CA ALA A 95 2.72 -15.22 2.65
C ALA A 95 2.02 -13.97 3.19
N HIS A 96 1.36 -13.20 2.31
CA HIS A 96 0.65 -11.99 2.72
C HIS A 96 -0.51 -12.27 3.68
N GLY A 97 -1.27 -13.35 3.47
CA GLY A 97 -2.36 -13.73 4.38
C GLY A 97 -1.83 -13.98 5.79
N TYR A 98 -0.75 -14.76 5.91
CA TYR A 98 -0.09 -15.05 7.18
C TYR A 98 0.55 -13.83 7.84
N LEU A 99 1.11 -12.90 7.05
CA LEU A 99 1.61 -11.62 7.58
C LEU A 99 0.47 -10.77 8.13
N ALA A 100 -0.66 -10.69 7.43
CA ALA A 100 -1.86 -10.00 7.89
C ALA A 100 -2.40 -10.63 9.18
N GLU A 101 -2.38 -11.96 9.32
CA GLU A 101 -2.75 -12.64 10.57
C GLU A 101 -1.90 -12.20 11.75
N ILE A 102 -0.57 -12.11 11.60
CA ILE A 102 0.35 -11.62 12.64
C ILE A 102 -0.01 -10.18 13.03
N ILE A 103 -0.15 -9.29 12.04
CA ILE A 103 -0.45 -7.88 12.28
C ILE A 103 -1.80 -7.71 12.98
N VAL A 104 -2.86 -8.33 12.48
CA VAL A 104 -4.22 -8.18 13.04
C VAL A 104 -4.31 -8.79 14.44
N CYS A 105 -3.69 -9.94 14.67
CA CYS A 105 -3.67 -10.57 16.00
C CYS A 105 -3.01 -9.65 17.04
N ALA A 106 -1.89 -9.01 16.70
CA ALA A 106 -1.23 -8.04 17.58
C ALA A 106 -1.98 -6.70 17.71
N SER A 107 -2.76 -6.32 16.69
CA SER A 107 -3.49 -5.05 16.66
C SER A 107 -4.78 -5.08 17.49
N LEU A 108 -5.31 -6.26 17.80
CA LEU A 108 -6.57 -6.41 18.52
C LEU A 108 -6.34 -6.55 20.02
N SER A 109 -7.15 -5.87 20.80
CA SER A 109 -7.22 -6.06 22.25
C SER A 109 -8.60 -5.74 22.80
N ALA A 110 -8.86 -6.22 24.02
CA ALA A 110 -10.00 -5.79 24.82
C ALA A 110 -9.58 -5.75 26.29
N PRO A 111 -9.97 -4.73 27.08
CA PRO A 111 -9.69 -4.70 28.50
C PRO A 111 -10.23 -5.95 29.21
N GLY A 112 -9.33 -6.73 29.83
CA GLY A 112 -9.66 -8.00 30.49
C GLY A 112 -10.07 -9.14 29.55
N GLY A 113 -10.01 -8.92 28.23
CA GLY A 113 -10.24 -9.95 27.22
C GLY A 113 -8.94 -10.64 26.80
N ILE A 114 -9.09 -11.67 25.96
CA ILE A 114 -7.98 -12.46 25.43
C ILE A 114 -8.14 -12.61 23.92
N VAL A 115 -7.07 -12.32 23.18
CA VAL A 115 -6.98 -12.62 21.74
C VAL A 115 -6.18 -13.90 21.57
N LEU A 116 -6.74 -14.88 20.85
CA LEU A 116 -6.08 -16.13 20.55
C LEU A 116 -6.10 -16.39 19.04
N PRO A 117 -4.94 -16.67 18.41
CA PRO A 117 -4.94 -17.15 17.05
C PRO A 117 -5.59 -18.54 16.97
N ALA A 118 -6.18 -18.87 15.83
CA ALA A 118 -6.80 -20.16 15.62
C ALA A 118 -5.78 -21.31 15.68
N SER A 119 -6.23 -22.46 16.19
CA SER A 119 -5.44 -23.69 16.21
C SER A 119 -5.21 -24.21 14.78
N LYS A 120 -4.17 -25.03 14.59
CA LYS A 120 -3.83 -25.57 13.27
C LYS A 120 -5.01 -26.37 12.70
N GLY A 121 -5.41 -26.06 11.47
CA GLY A 121 -6.47 -26.79 10.78
C GLY A 121 -7.89 -26.37 11.18
N ASN A 122 -8.03 -25.37 12.06
CA ASN A 122 -9.32 -24.72 12.26
C ASN A 122 -9.78 -24.09 10.93
N LYS A 123 -11.01 -24.37 10.54
CA LYS A 123 -11.62 -23.83 9.31
C LYS A 123 -12.61 -22.73 9.71
N GLY A 124 -12.80 -21.76 8.83
CA GLY A 124 -13.80 -20.70 9.02
C GLY A 124 -13.21 -19.36 9.47
N PHE A 125 -12.41 -19.34 10.53
CA PHE A 125 -11.85 -18.12 11.13
C PHE A 125 -10.39 -18.28 11.56
N ASP A 126 -9.70 -17.15 11.70
CA ASP A 126 -8.24 -17.08 11.84
C ASP A 126 -7.82 -16.65 13.27
N LEU A 127 -8.70 -15.95 14.00
CA LEU A 127 -8.51 -15.66 15.43
C LEU A 127 -9.84 -15.56 16.20
N THR A 128 -9.75 -15.66 17.53
CA THR A 128 -10.86 -15.40 18.45
C THR A 128 -10.46 -14.34 19.47
N LEU A 129 -11.25 -13.28 19.57
CA LEU A 129 -11.22 -12.36 20.70
C LEU A 129 -12.33 -12.75 21.68
N THR A 130 -11.97 -13.08 22.91
CA THR A 130 -12.91 -13.40 24.00
C THR A 130 -12.99 -12.22 24.96
N MET A 131 -14.20 -11.67 25.13
CA MET A 131 -14.46 -10.59 26.08
C MET A 131 -14.55 -11.12 27.52
N PRO A 132 -14.43 -10.26 28.56
CA PRO A 132 -14.63 -10.66 29.96
C PRO A 132 -15.94 -11.43 30.20
N SER A 133 -17.03 -11.03 29.54
CA SER A 133 -18.34 -11.69 29.55
C SER A 133 -18.38 -13.09 28.93
N GLN A 134 -17.26 -13.57 28.38
CA GLN A 134 -17.14 -14.78 27.57
C GLN A 134 -17.80 -14.69 26.18
N PHE A 135 -18.28 -13.51 25.79
CA PHE A 135 -18.71 -13.24 24.42
C PHE A 135 -17.50 -13.31 23.47
N LYS A 136 -17.66 -13.93 22.30
CA LYS A 136 -16.55 -14.19 21.36
C LYS A 136 -16.73 -13.49 20.02
N TYR A 137 -15.67 -12.85 19.54
CA TYR A 137 -15.53 -12.44 18.15
C TYR A 137 -14.68 -13.49 17.43
N GLN A 138 -15.29 -14.20 16.47
CA GLN A 138 -14.60 -15.14 15.60
C GLN A 138 -14.27 -14.44 14.29
N ILE A 139 -13.02 -14.07 14.11
CA ILE A 139 -12.60 -13.16 13.04
C ILE A 139 -11.89 -13.97 11.95
N SER A 140 -12.42 -13.94 10.73
CA SER A 140 -11.71 -14.40 9.55
C SER A 140 -11.00 -13.25 8.85
N ILE A 141 -9.69 -13.39 8.71
CA ILE A 141 -8.81 -12.41 8.07
C ILE A 141 -8.73 -12.74 6.59
N LYS A 142 -8.91 -11.72 5.76
CA LYS A 142 -8.85 -11.80 4.31
C LYS A 142 -7.96 -10.66 3.82
N ASN A 143 -7.11 -10.99 2.86
CA ASN A 143 -6.28 -10.01 2.18
C ASN A 143 -6.74 -9.83 0.73
N HIS A 144 -6.94 -8.59 0.31
CA HIS A 144 -7.36 -8.21 -1.02
C HIS A 144 -6.30 -7.28 -1.62
N ASP A 145 -5.29 -7.87 -2.26
CA ASP A 145 -4.32 -7.14 -3.07
C ASP A 145 -4.96 -6.62 -4.37
N ILE A 146 -4.17 -5.85 -5.13
CA ILE A 146 -4.52 -5.39 -6.48
C ILE A 146 -5.12 -6.51 -7.33
N SER A 147 -6.06 -6.15 -8.20
CA SER A 147 -6.65 -7.11 -9.14
C SER A 147 -5.63 -7.53 -10.20
N GLU A 148 -5.90 -8.65 -10.87
CA GLU A 148 -5.08 -9.08 -12.02
C GLU A 148 -5.08 -8.00 -13.12
N HIS A 149 -6.21 -7.33 -13.34
CA HIS A 149 -6.32 -6.25 -14.32
C HIS A 149 -5.49 -5.03 -13.91
N GLU A 150 -5.49 -4.65 -12.63
CA GLU A 150 -4.62 -3.58 -12.13
C GLU A 150 -3.14 -3.97 -12.24
N GLY A 151 -2.79 -5.23 -11.95
CA GLY A 151 -1.45 -5.76 -12.11
C GLY A 151 -0.92 -5.63 -13.54
N VAL A 152 -1.71 -6.08 -14.52
CA VAL A 152 -1.38 -5.95 -15.95
C VAL A 152 -1.30 -4.48 -16.38
N PHE A 153 -2.24 -3.64 -15.92
CA PHE A 153 -2.22 -2.21 -16.20
C PHE A 153 -0.90 -1.55 -15.71
N ARG A 154 -0.49 -1.83 -14.46
CA ARG A 154 0.75 -1.30 -13.88
C ARG A 154 1.99 -1.80 -14.62
N GLU A 155 2.03 -3.08 -14.97
CA GLU A 155 3.14 -3.67 -15.74
C GLU A 155 3.31 -2.98 -17.10
N LYS A 156 2.21 -2.81 -17.85
CA LYS A 156 2.22 -2.14 -19.15
C LYS A 156 2.59 -0.66 -19.04
N CYS A 157 2.13 0.03 -18.00
CA CYS A 157 2.54 1.41 -17.73
C CYS A 157 4.04 1.53 -17.39
N ALA A 158 4.63 0.55 -16.71
CA ALA A 158 6.07 0.53 -16.45
C ALA A 158 6.90 0.35 -17.73
N VAL A 159 6.42 -0.49 -18.66
CA VAL A 159 7.03 -0.61 -20.01
C VAL A 159 6.91 0.71 -20.78
N LEU A 160 5.75 1.37 -20.72
CA LEU A 160 5.53 2.67 -21.33
C LEU A 160 6.46 3.75 -20.75
N LYS A 161 6.65 3.77 -19.43
CA LYS A 161 7.62 4.67 -18.77
C LYS A 161 9.03 4.47 -19.30
N ALA A 162 9.49 3.23 -19.41
CA ALA A 162 10.82 2.93 -19.93
C ALA A 162 10.99 3.43 -21.37
N ALA A 163 9.99 3.20 -22.22
CA ALA A 163 9.97 3.72 -23.59
C ALA A 163 9.98 5.25 -23.62
N PHE A 164 9.18 5.91 -22.78
CA PHE A 164 9.10 7.36 -22.70
C PHE A 164 10.41 7.98 -22.22
N GLN A 165 11.04 7.44 -21.19
CA GLN A 165 12.34 7.90 -20.71
C GLN A 165 13.41 7.76 -21.79
N LYS A 166 13.44 6.64 -22.51
CA LYS A 166 14.36 6.47 -23.66
C LYS A 166 14.11 7.54 -24.71
N LYS A 167 12.85 7.83 -25.03
CA LYS A 167 12.49 8.85 -26.02
C LYS A 167 12.90 10.26 -25.62
N MET A 168 12.78 10.62 -24.34
CA MET A 168 13.26 11.92 -23.83
C MET A 168 14.78 12.08 -23.98
N ASN A 169 15.54 11.00 -23.74
CA ASN A 169 16.99 11.00 -23.98
C ASN A 169 17.34 11.14 -25.47
N GLU A 170 16.58 10.50 -26.36
CA GLU A 170 16.77 10.60 -27.82
C GLU A 170 16.47 12.01 -28.33
N LEU A 171 15.36 12.61 -27.88
CA LEU A 171 14.95 13.96 -28.28
C LEU A 171 15.76 15.05 -27.57
N ARG A 172 16.48 14.72 -26.50
CA ARG A 172 17.23 15.66 -25.65
C ARG A 172 16.36 16.79 -25.10
N ILE A 173 15.18 16.43 -24.63
CA ILE A 173 14.22 17.35 -23.99
C ILE A 173 13.71 16.76 -22.69
N HIS A 174 13.29 17.63 -21.78
CA HIS A 174 12.50 17.22 -20.63
C HIS A 174 11.04 17.13 -21.06
N GLY A 175 10.33 16.08 -20.66
CA GLY A 175 8.95 15.91 -21.11
C GLY A 175 8.00 15.33 -20.09
N ALA A 176 6.74 15.70 -20.25
CA ALA A 176 5.61 15.17 -19.50
C ALA A 176 4.62 14.48 -20.45
N LEU A 177 4.27 13.24 -20.13
CA LEU A 177 3.25 12.45 -20.80
C LEU A 177 2.09 12.20 -19.84
N ARG A 178 0.90 12.65 -20.23
CA ARG A 178 -0.35 12.44 -19.50
C ARG A 178 -1.28 11.61 -20.36
N ILE A 179 -1.81 10.54 -19.78
CA ILE A 179 -2.74 9.64 -20.47
C ILE A 179 -3.96 9.49 -19.58
N ALA A 180 -5.14 9.74 -20.11
CA ALA A 180 -6.38 9.69 -19.36
C ALA A 180 -7.50 9.06 -20.17
N SER A 181 -8.25 8.18 -19.51
CA SER A 181 -9.46 7.56 -20.03
C SER A 181 -10.43 7.31 -18.88
N ASP A 182 -11.70 7.65 -19.08
CA ASP A 182 -12.78 7.29 -18.15
C ASP A 182 -13.15 5.81 -18.26
N GLN A 183 -12.77 5.16 -19.37
CA GLN A 183 -12.90 3.73 -19.60
C GLN A 183 -11.61 2.99 -19.24
N PHE A 184 -11.71 1.68 -19.04
CA PHE A 184 -10.54 0.83 -18.90
C PHE A 184 -9.67 0.88 -20.17
N ILE A 185 -8.39 1.20 -20.00
CA ILE A 185 -7.42 1.18 -21.08
C ILE A 185 -6.97 -0.26 -21.28
N GLU A 186 -7.33 -0.83 -22.43
CA GLU A 186 -6.98 -2.20 -22.76
C GLU A 186 -5.46 -2.39 -22.87
N PRO A 187 -4.90 -3.55 -22.46
CA PRO A 187 -3.47 -3.82 -22.56
C PRO A 187 -2.91 -3.61 -23.98
N ALA A 188 -3.68 -3.96 -25.02
CA ALA A 188 -3.31 -3.74 -26.41
C ALA A 188 -3.21 -2.25 -26.79
N SER A 189 -4.04 -1.39 -26.18
CA SER A 189 -3.94 0.07 -26.33
C SER A 189 -2.65 0.59 -25.71
N LEU A 190 -2.26 0.09 -24.53
CA LEU A 190 -0.97 0.42 -23.90
C LEU A 190 0.21 -0.05 -24.74
N ASP A 191 0.17 -1.26 -25.31
CA ASP A 191 1.22 -1.74 -26.22
C ASP A 191 1.34 -0.87 -27.49
N THR A 192 0.21 -0.42 -28.02
CA THR A 192 0.17 0.54 -29.15
C THR A 192 0.80 1.88 -28.76
N LEU A 193 0.52 2.38 -27.56
CA LEU A 193 1.12 3.60 -27.03
C LEU A 193 2.63 3.46 -26.83
N VAL A 194 3.11 2.33 -26.32
CA VAL A 194 4.55 2.02 -26.21
C VAL A 194 5.23 2.11 -27.58
N ALA A 195 4.62 1.48 -28.59
CA ALA A 195 5.14 1.51 -29.95
C ALA A 195 5.11 2.93 -30.56
N TRP A 196 4.05 3.70 -30.30
CA TRP A 196 3.93 5.09 -30.74
C TRP A 196 4.99 5.99 -30.09
N VAL A 197 5.14 5.95 -28.77
CA VAL A 197 6.17 6.71 -28.02
C VAL A 197 7.56 6.40 -28.58
N SER A 198 7.86 5.12 -28.82
CA SER A 198 9.18 4.69 -29.27
C SER A 198 9.48 5.10 -30.72
N LYS A 199 8.49 5.14 -31.61
CA LYS A 199 8.72 5.22 -33.06
C LYS A 199 8.20 6.48 -33.75
N LYS A 200 7.18 7.13 -33.18
CA LYS A 200 6.37 8.15 -33.89
C LYS A 200 6.16 9.44 -33.10
N MET A 201 6.36 9.43 -31.78
CA MET A 201 6.24 10.65 -30.98
C MET A 201 7.43 11.57 -31.28
N GLU A 202 7.17 12.79 -31.74
CA GLU A 202 8.22 13.73 -32.19
C GLU A 202 8.10 15.11 -31.55
N ALA A 203 6.89 15.65 -31.41
CA ALA A 203 6.66 17.01 -30.93
C ALA A 203 5.57 17.04 -29.85
N PRO A 204 5.57 18.06 -28.97
CA PRO A 204 4.46 18.29 -28.04
C PRO A 204 3.11 18.40 -28.74
N GLY A 205 2.05 17.90 -28.11
CA GLY A 205 0.72 17.92 -28.69
C GLY A 205 -0.30 17.07 -27.95
N SER A 206 -1.53 17.13 -28.45
CA SER A 206 -2.63 16.26 -28.04
C SER A 206 -2.83 15.16 -29.07
N TYR A 207 -3.00 13.93 -28.59
CA TYR A 207 -3.16 12.73 -29.38
C TYR A 207 -4.28 11.87 -28.79
N GLU A 208 -4.79 10.95 -29.59
CA GLU A 208 -5.86 10.05 -29.18
C GLU A 208 -5.59 8.62 -29.66
N CYS A 209 -6.04 7.64 -28.89
CA CYS A 209 -6.12 6.25 -29.33
C CYS A 209 -7.44 5.60 -28.87
N GLN A 210 -7.67 4.33 -29.27
CA GLN A 210 -8.91 3.60 -28.97
C GLN A 210 -10.17 4.36 -29.40
N GLY A 211 -10.16 4.89 -30.63
CA GLY A 211 -11.29 5.63 -31.20
C GLY A 211 -11.64 6.92 -30.45
N GLY A 212 -10.67 7.58 -29.81
CA GLY A 212 -10.87 8.83 -29.07
C GLY A 212 -11.10 8.66 -27.57
N ALA A 213 -11.30 7.43 -27.09
CA ALA A 213 -11.57 7.17 -25.67
C ALA A 213 -10.34 7.46 -24.77
N VAL A 214 -9.13 7.24 -25.30
CA VAL A 214 -7.89 7.47 -24.58
C VAL A 214 -7.26 8.76 -25.08
N ARG A 215 -7.20 9.75 -24.20
CA ARG A 215 -6.57 11.05 -24.45
C ARG A 215 -5.12 11.01 -24.01
N VAL A 216 -4.23 11.47 -24.87
CA VAL A 216 -2.78 11.50 -24.64
C VAL A 216 -2.30 12.93 -24.84
N PHE A 217 -1.63 13.49 -23.83
CA PHE A 217 -1.07 14.82 -23.89
C PHE A 217 0.44 14.73 -23.62
N PHE A 218 1.22 15.15 -24.60
CA PHE A 218 2.67 15.27 -24.47
C PHE A 218 3.07 16.74 -24.46
N SER A 219 3.84 17.14 -23.47
CA SER A 219 4.35 18.51 -23.32
C SER A 219 5.82 18.51 -22.96
N GLU A 220 6.52 19.58 -23.36
CA GLU A 220 7.88 19.84 -22.89
C GLU A 220 7.83 20.41 -21.47
N LEU A 221 8.77 19.98 -20.62
CA LEU A 221 8.96 20.53 -19.28
C LEU A 221 10.03 21.61 -19.35
N HIS A 222 9.64 22.86 -19.15
CA HIS A 222 10.60 23.96 -19.19
C HIS A 222 11.31 24.15 -17.84
N SER A 223 12.61 24.47 -17.92
CA SER A 223 13.39 24.90 -16.77
C SER A 223 12.87 26.23 -16.24
N THR A 224 12.78 26.38 -14.92
CA THR A 224 12.32 27.61 -14.26
C THR A 224 13.27 27.99 -13.14
N GLU A 225 13.26 29.25 -12.69
CA GLU A 225 14.07 29.67 -11.53
C GLU A 225 13.79 28.85 -10.26
N LYS A 226 12.53 28.41 -10.08
CA LYS A 226 12.10 27.61 -8.94
C LYS A 226 12.44 26.13 -9.08
N ARG A 227 12.66 25.66 -10.31
CA ARG A 227 13.01 24.27 -10.64
C ARG A 227 13.93 24.29 -11.86
N PRO A 228 15.22 24.62 -11.65
CA PRO A 228 16.18 24.62 -12.75
C PRO A 228 16.46 23.17 -13.14
N LEU A 229 16.15 22.79 -14.37
CA LEU A 229 16.36 21.43 -14.87
C LEU A 229 17.79 21.29 -15.44
N ALA A 230 18.38 20.11 -15.26
CA ALA A 230 19.73 19.78 -15.72
C ALA A 230 19.81 19.60 -17.24
N GLY A 231 20.91 20.02 -17.88
CA GLY A 231 21.07 19.97 -19.34
C GLY A 231 21.42 18.59 -19.91
N SER A 232 22.04 17.71 -19.11
CA SER A 232 22.50 16.38 -19.52
C SER A 232 21.65 15.23 -18.97
N PHE A 233 20.73 15.52 -18.04
CA PHE A 233 19.80 14.56 -17.46
C PHE A 233 18.34 14.89 -17.80
N PHE A 234 17.79 14.20 -18.78
CA PHE A 234 16.45 14.48 -19.29
C PHE A 234 15.36 13.96 -18.37
N SER A 235 14.58 14.89 -17.83
CA SER A 235 13.47 14.59 -16.91
C SER A 235 12.30 13.99 -17.68
N SER A 236 11.64 13.00 -17.08
CA SER A 236 10.50 12.32 -17.68
C SER A 236 9.38 12.15 -16.66
N ASP A 237 8.23 12.73 -16.96
CA ASP A 237 7.08 12.76 -16.08
C ASP A 237 5.90 12.00 -16.69
N LEU A 238 5.61 10.79 -16.22
CA LEU A 238 4.51 9.96 -16.72
C LEU A 238 3.39 9.86 -15.70
N MET A 239 2.15 10.12 -16.16
CA MET A 239 0.94 9.80 -15.42
C MET A 239 -0.09 9.15 -16.35
N VAL A 240 -0.66 8.03 -15.92
CA VAL A 240 -1.70 7.28 -16.62
C VAL A 240 -2.89 7.09 -15.68
N ILE A 241 -4.07 7.54 -16.12
CA ILE A 241 -5.36 7.38 -15.43
C ILE A 241 -6.26 6.54 -16.33
N SER A 242 -6.82 5.46 -15.77
CA SER A 242 -7.72 4.55 -16.47
C SER A 242 -8.95 4.28 -15.60
N GLY A 243 -10.13 4.16 -16.20
CA GLY A 243 -11.28 3.57 -15.52
C GLY A 243 -10.99 2.13 -15.06
N PHE A 244 -11.71 1.66 -14.05
CA PHE A 244 -11.65 0.26 -13.64
C PHE A 244 -12.16 -0.68 -14.73
N HIS A 245 -11.62 -1.90 -14.74
CA HIS A 245 -12.16 -2.95 -15.57
C HIS A 245 -13.58 -3.31 -15.11
N ARG A 246 -14.47 -3.63 -16.05
CA ARG A 246 -15.89 -3.92 -15.78
C ARG A 246 -16.14 -5.03 -14.74
N ASN A 247 -15.17 -5.92 -14.53
CA ASN A 247 -15.30 -7.03 -13.58
C ASN A 247 -14.84 -6.70 -12.15
N GLU A 248 -14.29 -5.52 -11.88
CA GLU A 248 -13.74 -5.20 -10.54
C GLU A 248 -14.78 -5.34 -9.42
N LEU A 249 -15.97 -4.77 -9.60
CA LEU A 249 -17.07 -4.87 -8.64
C LEU A 249 -17.51 -6.33 -8.42
N ALA A 250 -17.65 -7.10 -9.51
CA ALA A 250 -18.04 -8.51 -9.43
C ALA A 250 -16.98 -9.35 -8.70
N ASN A 251 -15.70 -9.07 -8.94
CA ASN A 251 -14.57 -9.73 -8.27
C ASN A 251 -14.56 -9.43 -6.77
N GLN A 252 -14.78 -8.17 -6.39
CA GLN A 252 -14.88 -7.76 -4.98
C GLN A 252 -16.05 -8.44 -4.28
N LYS A 253 -17.25 -8.39 -4.86
CA LYS A 253 -18.44 -9.08 -4.32
C LYS A 253 -18.22 -10.59 -4.18
N SER A 254 -17.64 -11.23 -5.19
CA SER A 254 -17.32 -12.67 -5.14
C SER A 254 -16.38 -13.03 -3.99
N ARG A 255 -15.37 -12.20 -3.70
CA ARG A 255 -14.44 -12.43 -2.58
C ARG A 255 -15.12 -12.28 -1.22
N ILE A 256 -16.02 -11.30 -1.06
CA ILE A 256 -16.83 -11.13 0.16
C ILE A 256 -17.73 -12.36 0.37
N LEU A 257 -18.46 -12.79 -0.68
CA LEU A 257 -19.35 -13.94 -0.60
C LEU A 257 -18.59 -15.24 -0.28
N LYS A 258 -17.40 -15.46 -0.86
CA LYS A 258 -16.56 -16.62 -0.51
C LYS A 258 -16.13 -16.62 0.96
N ALA A 259 -15.82 -15.45 1.53
CA ALA A 259 -15.49 -15.34 2.96
C ALA A 259 -16.72 -15.66 3.83
N ALA A 260 -17.89 -15.15 3.44
CA ALA A 260 -19.16 -15.38 4.10
C ALA A 260 -19.56 -16.87 4.07
N GLU A 261 -19.51 -17.52 2.90
CA GLU A 261 -19.76 -18.94 2.73
C GLU A 261 -18.82 -19.81 3.57
N ASN A 262 -17.54 -19.45 3.63
CA ASN A 262 -16.55 -20.18 4.42
C ASN A 262 -16.84 -20.10 5.93
N LEU A 263 -17.21 -18.92 6.43
CA LEU A 263 -17.64 -18.76 7.82
C LEU A 263 -18.92 -19.53 8.09
N LYS A 264 -19.95 -19.36 7.26
CA LYS A 264 -21.24 -20.06 7.38
C LYS A 264 -21.08 -21.59 7.45
N LYS A 265 -20.19 -22.14 6.62
CA LYS A 265 -19.93 -23.59 6.56
C LYS A 265 -19.26 -24.14 7.81
N HIS A 266 -18.47 -23.33 8.50
CA HIS A 266 -17.57 -23.80 9.57
C HIS A 266 -17.86 -23.22 10.94
N VAL A 267 -18.71 -22.20 11.04
CA VAL A 267 -19.03 -21.46 12.26
C VAL A 267 -20.53 -21.30 12.36
N SER A 268 -21.14 -22.02 13.31
CA SER A 268 -22.57 -21.93 13.56
C SER A 268 -22.95 -20.59 14.20
N PRO A 269 -24.10 -20.00 13.82
CA PRO A 269 -24.64 -18.82 14.51
C PRO A 269 -24.84 -19.08 16.01
N SER A 270 -24.59 -18.09 16.85
CA SER A 270 -24.69 -18.21 18.31
C SER A 270 -24.96 -16.86 18.97
N SER A 271 -25.81 -16.82 19.98
CA SER A 271 -26.03 -15.60 20.76
C SER A 271 -24.80 -15.18 21.58
N ASN A 272 -23.85 -16.09 21.82
CA ASN A 272 -22.64 -15.81 22.60
C ASN A 272 -21.38 -15.63 21.73
N SER A 273 -21.51 -15.58 20.41
CA SER A 273 -20.39 -15.27 19.52
C SER A 273 -20.83 -14.62 18.22
N CYS A 274 -20.05 -13.69 17.70
CA CYS A 274 -20.26 -13.11 16.39
C CYS A 274 -19.10 -13.46 15.43
N ARG A 275 -19.47 -13.67 14.17
CA ARG A 275 -18.60 -13.96 13.02
C ARG A 275 -18.24 -12.64 12.35
N PHE A 276 -16.96 -12.29 12.34
CA PHE A 276 -16.47 -11.09 11.69
C PHE A 276 -15.56 -11.45 10.52
N VAL A 277 -15.64 -10.67 9.45
CA VAL A 277 -14.62 -10.68 8.40
C VAL A 277 -13.76 -9.44 8.56
N TRP A 278 -12.46 -9.62 8.74
CA TRP A 278 -11.46 -8.56 8.62
C TRP A 278 -10.86 -8.61 7.22
N MET A 279 -11.17 -7.64 6.36
CA MET A 279 -10.65 -7.56 5.01
C MET A 279 -9.66 -6.40 4.91
N ARG A 280 -8.37 -6.74 4.79
CA ARG A 280 -7.38 -5.76 4.35
C ARG A 280 -7.50 -5.59 2.84
N VAL A 281 -7.52 -4.34 2.37
CA VAL A 281 -7.61 -3.99 0.94
C VAL A 281 -6.43 -3.13 0.51
N HIS A 282 -6.03 -3.24 -0.75
CA HIS A 282 -5.00 -2.38 -1.34
C HIS A 282 -5.41 -0.90 -1.34
N SER A 283 -4.44 0.02 -1.37
CA SER A 283 -4.68 1.47 -1.32
C SER A 283 -5.42 2.04 -2.53
N SER A 284 -5.51 1.29 -3.63
CA SER A 284 -6.32 1.62 -4.82
C SER A 284 -7.78 1.18 -4.73
N ALA A 285 -8.14 0.37 -3.73
CA ALA A 285 -9.50 -0.15 -3.60
C ALA A 285 -10.48 0.96 -3.18
N ASP A 286 -11.69 0.93 -3.73
CA ASP A 286 -12.75 1.83 -3.30
C ASP A 286 -13.43 1.28 -2.03
N VAL A 287 -13.03 1.81 -0.87
CA VAL A 287 -13.59 1.44 0.43
C VAL A 287 -15.08 1.76 0.51
N GLY A 288 -15.55 2.83 -0.14
CA GLY A 288 -16.95 3.24 -0.14
C GLY A 288 -17.82 2.22 -0.85
N LEU A 289 -17.41 1.79 -2.05
CA LEU A 289 -18.08 0.76 -2.83
C LEU A 289 -18.08 -0.58 -2.11
N ILE A 290 -16.95 -1.01 -1.56
CA ILE A 290 -16.86 -2.27 -0.76
C ILE A 290 -17.80 -2.18 0.45
N SER A 291 -17.80 -1.04 1.15
CA SER A 291 -18.69 -0.81 2.29
C SER A 291 -20.17 -0.87 1.87
N GLY A 292 -20.52 -0.32 0.71
CA GLY A 292 -21.86 -0.39 0.13
C GLY A 292 -22.30 -1.83 -0.10
N VAL A 293 -21.46 -2.64 -0.75
CA VAL A 293 -21.73 -4.06 -1.00
C VAL A 293 -21.95 -4.83 0.30
N VAL A 294 -21.11 -4.60 1.32
CA VAL A 294 -21.27 -5.27 2.64
C VAL A 294 -22.57 -4.86 3.33
N LYS A 295 -22.93 -3.56 3.30
CA LYS A 295 -24.19 -3.07 3.88
C LYS A 295 -25.40 -3.65 3.17
N GLU A 296 -25.38 -3.75 1.84
CA GLU A 296 -26.44 -4.39 1.07
C GLU A 296 -26.61 -5.86 1.46
N LEU A 297 -25.49 -6.58 1.61
CA LEU A 297 -25.50 -7.99 2.03
C LEU A 297 -26.10 -8.16 3.43
N LEU A 298 -25.68 -7.34 4.42
CA LEU A 298 -26.25 -7.36 5.78
C LEU A 298 -27.72 -6.92 5.81
N ALA A 299 -28.14 -5.99 4.95
CA ALA A 299 -29.54 -5.59 4.85
C ALA A 299 -30.41 -6.68 4.21
N GLN A 300 -29.87 -7.45 3.26
CA GLN A 300 -30.53 -8.61 2.67
C GLN A 300 -30.67 -9.77 3.65
N GLU A 301 -29.90 -9.79 4.74
CA GLU A 301 -29.94 -10.80 5.82
C GLU A 301 -31.31 -10.87 6.53
N VAL A 302 -32.20 -9.90 6.33
CA VAL A 302 -33.63 -10.02 6.69
C VAL A 302 -34.28 -11.28 6.05
N SER A 303 -33.64 -11.89 5.04
CA SER A 303 -34.08 -13.12 4.35
C SER A 303 -33.29 -14.42 4.69
N GLY A 304 -32.24 -14.38 5.54
CA GLY A 304 -31.51 -15.59 5.99
C GLY A 304 -30.04 -15.35 6.39
N ASP A 305 -29.39 -16.35 7.03
CA ASP A 305 -28.00 -16.29 7.49
C ASP A 305 -27.00 -16.11 6.35
N ILE A 306 -26.34 -14.94 6.29
CA ILE A 306 -25.39 -14.63 5.22
C ILE A 306 -23.99 -15.19 5.46
N GLY A 307 -23.67 -15.54 6.71
CA GLY A 307 -22.38 -16.13 7.11
C GLY A 307 -21.47 -15.24 7.93
N PHE A 308 -21.78 -13.96 8.11
CA PHE A 308 -21.05 -13.06 9.00
C PHE A 308 -22.01 -12.06 9.65
N ASP A 309 -21.68 -11.63 10.87
CA ASP A 309 -22.47 -10.69 11.66
C ASP A 309 -21.83 -9.27 11.65
N GLY A 310 -20.60 -9.16 11.17
CA GLY A 310 -19.90 -7.90 11.01
C GLY A 310 -18.69 -7.99 10.07
N PHE A 311 -18.19 -6.83 9.67
CA PHE A 311 -17.15 -6.68 8.68
C PHE A 311 -16.26 -5.48 9.01
N ILE A 312 -14.95 -5.66 8.95
CA ILE A 312 -13.94 -4.61 9.15
C ILE A 312 -13.14 -4.51 7.86
N ILE A 313 -13.17 -3.36 7.21
CA ILE A 313 -12.29 -3.05 6.07
C ILE A 313 -11.12 -2.25 6.61
N ALA A 314 -9.90 -2.70 6.32
CA ALA A 314 -8.66 -1.99 6.65
C ALA A 314 -7.91 -1.63 5.37
N GLN A 315 -7.71 -0.34 5.11
CA GLN A 315 -6.95 0.13 3.95
C GLN A 315 -5.74 0.96 4.41
N PRO A 316 -4.57 0.33 4.54
CA PRO A 316 -3.33 1.06 4.79
C PRO A 316 -2.84 1.72 3.51
N SER A 317 -2.43 2.99 3.61
CA SER A 317 -1.90 3.79 2.51
C SER A 317 -0.84 4.78 3.01
N ILE A 318 -0.08 5.37 2.09
CA ILE A 318 0.78 6.51 2.40
C ILE A 318 0.02 7.79 2.13
N VAL A 319 -0.16 8.60 3.17
CA VAL A 319 -0.78 9.91 3.09
C VAL A 319 0.28 11.00 3.24
N ARG A 320 0.10 12.09 2.50
CA ARG A 320 0.95 13.27 2.58
C ARG A 320 0.16 14.45 3.09
N GLU A 321 0.66 15.07 4.14
CA GLU A 321 0.04 16.23 4.76
C GLU A 321 1.13 17.19 5.24
N ASN A 322 1.03 18.47 4.84
CA ASN A 322 1.96 19.54 5.24
C ASN A 322 3.45 19.19 5.01
N GLY A 323 3.77 18.52 3.90
CA GLY A 323 5.14 18.12 3.55
C GLY A 323 5.68 16.90 4.30
N SER A 324 4.86 16.27 5.16
CA SER A 324 5.18 15.00 5.82
C SER A 324 4.49 13.82 5.15
N SER A 325 5.15 12.67 5.11
CA SER A 325 4.58 11.40 4.66
C SER A 325 4.44 10.46 5.84
N ARG A 326 3.27 9.84 6.00
CA ARG A 326 3.01 8.83 7.04
C ARG A 326 2.15 7.70 6.50
N VAL A 327 2.26 6.53 7.14
CA VAL A 327 1.26 5.47 6.96
C VAL A 327 -0.03 5.91 7.65
N ASN A 328 -1.15 5.76 6.97
CA ASN A 328 -2.48 5.90 7.55
C ASN A 328 -3.32 4.69 7.18
N THR A 329 -4.02 4.13 8.16
CA THR A 329 -4.95 3.02 7.95
C THR A 329 -6.38 3.52 8.05
N VAL A 330 -7.12 3.44 6.96
CA VAL A 330 -8.58 3.68 6.98
C VAL A 330 -9.26 2.45 7.54
N PHE A 331 -10.14 2.63 8.53
CA PHE A 331 -11.02 1.58 9.03
C PHE A 331 -12.49 1.91 8.72
N SER A 332 -13.17 0.98 8.05
CA SER A 332 -14.63 0.98 7.90
C SER A 332 -15.20 -0.25 8.60
N ILE A 333 -15.91 -0.02 9.70
CA ILE A 333 -16.52 -1.09 10.52
C ILE A 333 -18.02 -1.09 10.25
N ILE A 334 -18.54 -2.22 9.80
CA ILE A 334 -19.92 -2.42 9.41
C ILE A 334 -20.46 -3.61 10.17
N GLU A 335 -21.56 -3.44 10.88
CA GLU A 335 -22.12 -4.47 11.75
C GLU A 335 -23.58 -4.70 11.43
N GLY A 336 -23.97 -5.97 11.43
CA GLY A 336 -25.36 -6.39 11.37
C GLY A 336 -26.01 -6.41 12.75
N PRO A 337 -27.33 -6.60 12.81
CA PRO A 337 -28.04 -6.76 14.06
C PRO A 337 -27.67 -8.10 14.74
N HIS A 338 -26.96 -8.04 15.87
CA HIS A 338 -26.61 -9.23 16.65
C HIS A 338 -26.88 -9.04 18.16
N VAL A 339 -27.77 -9.85 18.74
CA VAL A 339 -28.25 -9.68 20.14
C VAL A 339 -27.10 -9.79 21.15
N GLY A 340 -26.18 -10.74 20.96
CA GLY A 340 -25.01 -10.90 21.82
C GLY A 340 -24.06 -9.71 21.78
N LEU A 341 -23.89 -9.13 20.59
CA LEU A 341 -23.01 -7.97 20.39
C LEU A 341 -23.58 -6.74 21.11
N GLN A 342 -24.89 -6.53 21.01
CA GLN A 342 -25.60 -5.47 21.72
C GLN A 342 -25.53 -5.66 23.24
N THR A 343 -25.57 -6.90 23.71
CA THR A 343 -25.47 -7.22 25.15
C THR A 343 -24.07 -6.94 25.68
N SER A 344 -23.02 -7.40 24.98
CA SER A 344 -21.62 -7.10 25.30
C SER A 344 -21.37 -5.58 25.39
N ARG A 345 -21.92 -4.79 24.46
CA ARG A 345 -21.84 -3.32 24.49
C ARG A 345 -22.52 -2.68 25.70
N LYS A 346 -23.70 -3.17 26.09
CA LYS A 346 -24.41 -2.69 27.28
C LYS A 346 -23.63 -2.94 28.57
N LEU A 347 -22.78 -3.97 28.58
CA LEU A 347 -21.84 -4.24 29.67
C LEU A 347 -20.58 -3.35 29.63
N GLY A 348 -20.48 -2.42 28.66
CA GLY A 348 -19.35 -1.50 28.53
C GLY A 348 -18.11 -2.13 27.89
N GLU A 349 -18.23 -3.35 27.34
CA GLU A 349 -17.13 -4.06 26.72
C GLU A 349 -16.78 -3.44 25.36
N LYS A 350 -15.48 -3.20 25.12
CA LYS A 350 -14.99 -2.53 23.92
C LYS A 350 -13.83 -3.30 23.31
N ILE A 351 -13.88 -3.46 21.99
CA ILE A 351 -12.73 -3.85 21.19
C ILE A 351 -11.88 -2.62 20.96
N SER A 352 -10.56 -2.76 21.10
CA SER A 352 -9.58 -1.77 20.70
C SER A 352 -8.79 -2.31 19.51
N ILE A 353 -8.62 -1.45 18.50
CA ILE A 353 -7.76 -1.72 17.35
C ILE A 353 -6.59 -0.74 17.46
N GLU A 354 -5.41 -1.25 17.76
CA GLU A 354 -4.17 -0.49 17.79
C GLU A 354 -3.51 -0.49 16.41
N VAL A 355 -3.12 0.70 15.93
CA VAL A 355 -2.30 0.81 14.73
C VAL A 355 -0.83 0.79 15.12
N LEU A 356 -0.15 -0.30 14.74
CA LEU A 356 1.25 -0.54 15.12
C LEU A 356 2.23 0.51 14.56
N VAL A 357 1.86 1.23 13.50
CA VAL A 357 2.64 2.36 12.98
C VAL A 357 1.77 3.35 12.20
N GLY A 358 2.06 4.65 12.34
CA GLY A 358 1.33 5.69 11.64
C GLY A 358 0.04 6.11 12.35
N SER A 359 -0.95 6.54 11.58
CA SER A 359 -2.26 6.99 12.08
C SER A 359 -3.41 6.14 11.54
N PHE A 360 -4.62 6.43 12.02
CA PHE A 360 -5.83 5.86 11.45
C PHE A 360 -6.88 6.94 11.17
N SER A 361 -7.80 6.63 10.27
CA SER A 361 -8.96 7.45 9.97
C SER A 361 -10.20 6.58 9.73
N SER A 362 -11.39 7.15 9.95
CA SER A 362 -12.65 6.53 9.52
C SER A 362 -13.03 6.95 8.09
N GLU A 363 -12.46 8.05 7.59
CA GLU A 363 -12.72 8.56 6.24
C GLU A 363 -11.74 7.94 5.22
N PRO A 364 -12.22 7.53 4.03
CA PRO A 364 -11.37 7.09 2.94
C PRO A 364 -10.33 8.14 2.55
N SER A 365 -9.14 7.67 2.18
CA SER A 365 -8.08 8.55 1.66
C SER A 365 -8.47 9.09 0.29
N ARG A 366 -8.18 10.37 0.04
CA ARG A 366 -8.46 11.07 -1.22
C ARG A 366 -7.19 11.20 -2.05
N VAL A 367 -7.28 10.97 -3.36
CA VAL A 367 -6.17 11.23 -4.28
C VAL A 367 -6.35 12.62 -4.86
N LEU A 368 -5.40 13.52 -4.58
CA LEU A 368 -5.41 14.90 -5.06
C LEU A 368 -4.33 15.08 -6.13
N LEU A 369 -4.76 15.47 -7.33
CA LEU A 369 -3.88 15.97 -8.38
C LEU A 369 -3.69 17.48 -8.18
N GLN A 370 -2.45 17.90 -7.97
CA GLN A 370 -2.13 19.32 -7.88
C GLN A 370 -1.76 19.88 -9.26
N VAL A 371 -2.55 20.83 -9.77
CA VAL A 371 -2.32 21.51 -11.05
C VAL A 371 -2.34 23.01 -10.81
N ASP A 372 -1.25 23.71 -11.11
CA ASP A 372 -1.12 25.17 -10.97
C ASP A 372 -1.60 25.73 -9.61
N GLY A 373 -1.26 25.02 -8.54
CA GLY A 373 -1.64 25.39 -7.17
C GLY A 373 -3.08 25.06 -6.77
N ARG A 374 -3.87 24.44 -7.67
CA ARG A 374 -5.21 23.93 -7.37
C ARG A 374 -5.17 22.44 -7.11
N ASN A 375 -5.97 21.98 -6.15
CA ASN A 375 -6.16 20.56 -5.89
C ASN A 375 -7.41 20.06 -6.62
N ILE A 376 -7.22 19.09 -7.50
CA ILE A 376 -8.28 18.36 -8.19
C ILE A 376 -8.37 16.98 -7.56
N GLU A 377 -9.53 16.63 -7.00
CA GLU A 377 -9.75 15.27 -6.50
C GLU A 377 -10.00 14.32 -7.68
N LEU A 378 -9.26 13.22 -7.69
CA LEU A 378 -9.47 12.12 -8.64
C LEU A 378 -10.51 11.15 -8.09
N SER A 379 -11.25 10.51 -8.99
CA SER A 379 -12.22 9.49 -8.62
C SER A 379 -11.53 8.29 -7.98
N ALA A 380 -12.12 7.76 -6.91
CA ALA A 380 -11.67 6.51 -6.30
C ALA A 380 -11.92 5.26 -7.20
N HIS A 381 -12.69 5.41 -8.28
CA HIS A 381 -13.04 4.34 -9.21
C HIS A 381 -12.10 4.27 -10.44
N GLN A 382 -10.80 4.48 -10.24
CA GLN A 382 -9.82 4.56 -11.32
C GLN A 382 -8.49 3.91 -10.95
N TYR A 383 -7.83 3.30 -11.94
CA TYR A 383 -6.42 2.95 -11.84
C TYR A 383 -5.57 4.18 -12.11
N ILE A 384 -4.59 4.40 -11.24
CA ILE A 384 -3.63 5.50 -11.34
C ILE A 384 -2.22 4.93 -11.32
N TYR A 385 -1.45 5.24 -12.35
CA TYR A 385 -0.02 4.96 -12.43
C TYR A 385 0.72 6.29 -12.60
N GLN A 386 1.73 6.52 -11.76
CA GLN A 386 2.63 7.66 -11.86
C GLN A 386 4.08 7.18 -11.67
N ASP A 387 4.96 7.61 -12.57
CA ASP A 387 6.39 7.34 -12.45
C ASP A 387 7.18 8.48 -13.13
N SER A 388 7.74 9.36 -12.30
CA SER A 388 8.33 10.62 -12.74
C SER A 388 9.71 10.81 -12.12
N ASP A 389 10.68 11.18 -12.96
CA ASP A 389 12.04 11.50 -12.55
C ASP A 389 12.36 12.93 -13.02
N PHE A 390 12.56 13.82 -12.05
CA PHE A 390 12.99 15.20 -12.27
C PHE A 390 14.45 15.34 -11.86
N TYR A 391 15.29 15.84 -12.77
CA TYR A 391 16.70 16.11 -12.53
C TYR A 391 16.88 17.62 -12.39
N VAL A 392 17.08 18.07 -11.15
CA VAL A 392 17.06 19.49 -10.77
C VAL A 392 18.47 19.93 -10.42
N LEU A 393 18.93 21.03 -11.00
CA LEU A 393 20.23 21.62 -10.71
C LEU A 393 20.30 22.10 -9.25
N SER A 394 21.43 21.79 -8.63
CA SER A 394 21.78 22.21 -7.28
C SER A 394 22.18 23.68 -7.30
N LYS A 395 21.86 24.41 -6.23
CA LYS A 395 22.29 25.80 -6.06
C LYS A 395 23.74 25.81 -5.58
N MET A 396 24.58 26.63 -6.19
CA MET A 396 25.95 26.87 -5.76
C MET A 396 26.01 28.15 -4.93
N GLU A 397 26.34 28.03 -3.65
CA GLU A 397 26.50 29.18 -2.74
C GLU A 397 27.82 29.02 -1.97
N ASN A 398 28.70 30.03 -2.05
CA ASN A 398 30.01 30.04 -1.38
C ASN A 398 30.87 28.78 -1.60
N GLY A 399 30.82 28.21 -2.81
CA GLY A 399 31.56 26.99 -3.16
C GLY A 399 30.94 25.68 -2.63
N ALA A 400 29.77 25.75 -1.98
CA ALA A 400 29.00 24.58 -1.57
C ALA A 400 27.80 24.37 -2.48
N ALA A 401 27.63 23.14 -2.95
CA ALA A 401 26.44 22.71 -3.69
C ALA A 401 25.33 22.33 -2.70
N THR A 402 24.16 22.97 -2.82
CA THR A 402 22.96 22.63 -2.05
C THR A 402 21.85 22.23 -3.02
N GLY A 403 21.35 21.01 -2.90
CA GLY A 403 20.24 20.54 -3.70
C GLY A 403 19.34 19.58 -2.92
N ASP A 404 18.12 19.39 -3.42
CA ASP A 404 17.09 18.60 -2.75
C ASP A 404 16.88 17.26 -3.46
N ILE A 405 16.85 16.19 -2.66
CA ILE A 405 16.53 14.84 -3.11
C ILE A 405 15.27 14.42 -2.35
N SER A 406 14.15 14.34 -3.07
CA SER A 406 12.83 14.19 -2.46
C SER A 406 11.87 13.33 -3.28
N SER A 407 10.78 12.88 -2.65
CA SER A 407 9.62 12.28 -3.32
C SER A 407 8.35 13.04 -2.98
N PRO A 408 8.07 14.13 -3.72
CA PRO A 408 6.99 15.05 -3.38
C PRO A 408 5.59 14.43 -3.56
N ALA A 409 5.45 13.41 -4.40
CA ALA A 409 4.22 12.67 -4.62
C ALA A 409 4.52 11.20 -4.91
N SER A 410 3.49 10.34 -4.83
CA SER A 410 3.62 8.92 -5.15
C SER A 410 4.16 8.73 -6.56
N GLY A 411 5.23 7.94 -6.70
CA GLY A 411 5.88 7.71 -7.99
C GLY A 411 6.69 8.90 -8.53
N VAL A 412 6.74 10.05 -7.85
CA VAL A 412 7.54 11.21 -8.27
C VAL A 412 8.84 11.29 -7.48
N ARG A 413 9.95 11.50 -8.18
CA ARG A 413 11.30 11.61 -7.62
C ARG A 413 12.00 12.85 -8.13
N ASN A 414 12.57 13.62 -7.21
CA ASN A 414 13.52 14.68 -7.50
C ASN A 414 14.94 14.14 -7.25
N HIS A 415 15.78 14.28 -8.26
CA HIS A 415 17.21 14.02 -8.23
C HIS A 415 17.94 15.35 -8.23
N SER A 416 19.01 15.43 -7.46
CA SER A 416 19.86 16.63 -7.41
C SER A 416 20.98 16.46 -8.43
N VAL A 417 21.22 17.45 -9.28
CA VAL A 417 22.33 17.44 -10.23
C VAL A 417 23.29 18.56 -9.86
N ILE A 418 24.57 18.25 -9.69
CA ILE A 418 25.60 19.24 -9.41
C ILE A 418 26.35 19.48 -10.72
N ASP A 419 26.43 20.73 -11.14
CA ASP A 419 27.28 21.14 -12.27
C ASP A 419 28.62 21.63 -11.73
N ILE A 420 29.71 20.99 -12.15
CA ILE A 420 31.08 21.37 -11.82
C ILE A 420 31.81 21.59 -13.14
N ASP A 421 32.12 22.84 -13.46
CA ASP A 421 32.85 23.23 -14.67
C ASP A 421 32.23 22.68 -15.98
N GLY A 422 30.89 22.63 -16.05
CA GLY A 422 30.16 22.12 -17.21
C GLY A 422 29.99 20.59 -17.22
N GLN A 423 30.44 19.90 -16.18
CA GLN A 423 30.19 18.47 -15.98
C GLN A 423 29.09 18.27 -14.94
N GLU A 424 27.99 17.67 -15.38
CA GLU A 424 26.86 17.35 -14.51
C GLU A 424 27.02 15.99 -13.83
N LEU A 425 26.89 15.98 -12.50
CA LEU A 425 26.91 14.80 -11.64
C LEU A 425 25.55 14.63 -10.96
N GLY A 426 24.85 13.54 -11.27
CA GLY A 426 23.55 13.22 -10.69
C GLY A 426 23.65 12.51 -9.34
N LEU A 427 22.88 12.98 -8.35
CA LEU A 427 22.68 12.37 -7.04
C LEU A 427 21.23 11.90 -6.90
N THR A 428 21.07 10.60 -6.68
CA THR A 428 19.76 9.96 -6.46
C THR A 428 19.63 9.46 -5.03
N GLY A 429 18.46 9.70 -4.43
CA GLY A 429 18.15 9.25 -3.07
C GLY A 429 17.98 7.74 -2.98
N ARG A 430 18.93 7.05 -2.34
CA ARG A 430 18.79 5.62 -2.03
C ARG A 430 17.65 5.32 -1.04
N LEU A 431 17.22 6.33 -0.28
CA LEU A 431 16.23 6.21 0.80
C LEU A 431 14.81 6.55 0.36
N THR A 432 14.63 6.93 -0.91
CA THR A 432 13.35 7.31 -1.48
C THR A 432 12.71 6.10 -2.16
N PRO A 433 11.51 5.66 -1.77
CA PRO A 433 10.87 4.51 -2.40
C PRO A 433 10.56 4.81 -3.87
N ARG A 434 10.81 3.84 -4.77
CA ARG A 434 10.39 3.96 -6.18
C ARG A 434 8.89 3.80 -6.34
N ALA A 435 8.29 2.92 -5.54
CA ALA A 435 6.86 2.68 -5.47
C ALA A 435 6.43 2.70 -4.01
N GLU A 436 5.30 3.34 -3.73
CA GLU A 436 4.71 3.44 -2.39
C GLU A 436 3.73 2.30 -2.09
N GLU A 437 4.02 1.13 -2.64
CA GLU A 437 3.30 -0.09 -2.33
C GLU A 437 3.75 -0.62 -0.96
N LEU A 438 2.78 -0.84 -0.08
CA LEU A 438 2.95 -1.53 1.19
C LEU A 438 2.89 -3.04 0.95
N LEU A 439 3.93 -3.77 1.34
CA LEU A 439 4.11 -5.19 1.04
C LEU A 439 3.70 -6.13 2.18
N VAL A 440 3.58 -5.62 3.41
CA VAL A 440 3.15 -6.34 4.63
C VAL A 440 1.79 -5.86 5.11
N PHE A 441 1.59 -4.54 5.15
CA PHE A 441 0.29 -3.94 5.46
C PHE A 441 -0.66 -4.10 4.31
#